data_AF-A0A2G8LBM2-F1
#
_entry.id   AF-A0A2G8LBM2-F1
#
_cell.length_a   1.000
_cell.length_b   1.000
_cell.length_c   1.000
_cell.angle_alpha   90.00
_cell.angle_beta   90.00
_cell.angle_gamma   90.00
#
_symmetry.space_group_name_H-M   'P 1'
#
loop_
_entity.id
_entity.type
_entity.pdbx_description
1 polymer ?
#
loop_
_entity_poly.entity_id
_entity_poly.type
_entity_poly.pdbx_seq_one_letter_code
_entity_poly.pdbx_strand_id
1 'polypeptide(L)'
;MPGGYKGPVKGVGDLRVGSTLVRVKKNIVLVSVIMVLLVLLLFLLLPDGKNNGAALSEYSRGDDLIKFTSNAIYNRTYPLTPPVSTPNGRKYRIGLISDLDTNSKASDSKNLWYAYYLKGYLTINAYHDKVSVQFDDDSTKLTSQLSQGGRGMELSELICFNGKLYTVDDRTGVVYEVQEKAVIPWTILPDGDASSGKGDK
;
A
#
# COMPACT_ATOMS: atom_id res chain seq x y z
N MET A 1 -6.57 68.68 78.62
CA MET A 1 -5.24 68.63 77.96
C MET A 1 -4.36 67.64 78.71
N PRO A 2 -3.33 67.03 78.09
CA PRO A 2 -3.35 66.09 76.97
C PRO A 2 -2.81 64.71 77.44
N GLY A 3 -2.97 63.62 76.69
CA GLY A 3 -1.94 63.22 75.74
C GLY A 3 -2.11 61.75 75.40
N GLY A 4 -2.52 61.49 74.16
CA GLY A 4 -2.55 60.16 73.59
C GLY A 4 -1.17 59.74 73.07
N TYR A 5 -0.90 58.45 73.12
CA TYR A 5 0.06 57.80 72.23
C TYR A 5 -0.53 56.47 71.76
N LYS A 6 -0.87 56.44 70.47
CA LYS A 6 -1.23 55.25 69.70
C LYS A 6 0.06 54.60 69.22
N GLY A 7 0.31 53.35 69.63
CA GLY A 7 1.38 52.54 69.04
C GLY A 7 1.04 52.12 67.60
N PRO A 8 2.02 51.99 66.69
CA PRO A 8 1.75 51.77 65.28
C PRO A 8 1.35 50.32 64.99
N VAL A 9 0.26 50.20 64.24
CA VAL A 9 -0.17 48.98 63.54
C VAL A 9 0.91 48.65 62.50
N LYS A 10 1.50 47.45 62.57
CA LYS A 10 2.39 46.96 61.50
C LYS A 10 1.57 46.80 60.21
N GLY A 11 1.81 47.69 59.26
CA GLY A 11 1.24 47.66 57.93
C GLY A 11 1.59 46.37 57.20
N VAL A 12 0.59 45.85 56.50
CA VAL A 12 0.67 44.80 55.49
C VAL A 12 1.74 45.19 54.46
N GLY A 13 2.60 44.24 54.08
CA GLY A 13 3.66 44.49 53.10
C GLY A 13 3.08 44.93 51.76
N ASP A 14 3.49 46.10 51.30
CA ASP A 14 3.23 46.60 49.94
C ASP A 14 3.94 45.68 48.93
N LEU A 15 3.18 44.82 48.25
CA LEU A 15 3.61 44.15 47.03
C LEU A 15 3.73 45.20 45.92
N ARG A 16 4.95 45.71 45.71
CA ARG A 16 5.29 46.48 44.51
C ARG A 16 5.20 45.55 43.30
N VAL A 17 4.08 45.60 42.58
CA VAL A 17 3.98 45.07 41.22
C VAL A 17 4.81 45.97 40.31
N GLY A 18 6.05 45.56 40.05
CA GLY A 18 6.89 46.20 39.03
C GLY A 18 6.32 45.92 37.65
N SER A 19 5.57 46.87 37.08
CA SER A 19 5.22 46.87 35.65
C SER A 19 6.48 47.17 34.85
N THR A 20 7.24 46.13 34.53
CA THR A 20 8.39 46.27 33.62
C THR A 20 7.85 46.43 32.21
N LEU A 21 7.60 47.68 31.81
CA LEU A 21 7.32 48.02 30.42
C LEU A 21 8.59 47.69 29.61
N VAL A 22 8.54 46.58 28.87
CA VAL A 22 9.62 46.15 27.99
C VAL A 22 9.81 47.22 26.91
N ARG A 23 10.84 48.04 27.04
CA ARG A 23 11.22 49.05 26.04
C ARG A 23 11.92 48.35 24.89
N VAL A 24 11.14 47.80 23.97
CA VAL A 24 11.69 47.23 22.73
C VAL A 24 12.21 48.38 21.87
N LYS A 25 13.49 48.35 21.53
CA LYS A 25 14.09 49.34 20.63
C LYS A 25 13.43 49.21 19.25
N LYS A 26 13.05 50.33 18.62
CA LYS A 26 12.39 50.34 17.29
C LYS A 26 13.15 49.54 16.24
N ASN A 27 14.49 49.52 16.32
CA ASN A 27 15.34 48.74 15.43
C ASN A 27 15.17 47.22 15.60
N ILE A 28 14.90 46.73 16.81
CA ILE A 28 14.65 45.31 17.08
C ILE A 28 13.29 44.91 16.51
N VAL A 29 12.27 45.76 16.66
CA VAL A 29 10.95 45.52 16.06
C VAL A 29 11.06 45.45 14.54
N LEU A 30 11.78 46.41 13.92
CA LEU A 30 11.98 46.44 12.48
C LEU A 30 12.68 45.16 11.97
N VAL A 31 13.75 44.73 12.63
CA VAL A 31 14.48 43.50 12.27
C VAL A 31 13.58 42.26 12.42
N SER A 32 12.76 42.21 13.47
CA SER A 32 11.83 41.09 13.66
C SER A 32 10.75 41.00 12.58
N VAL A 33 10.23 42.14 12.13
CA VAL A 33 9.24 42.20 11.03
C VAL A 33 9.87 41.77 9.71
N ILE A 34 11.09 42.23 9.42
CA ILE A 34 11.83 41.83 8.21
C ILE A 34 12.11 40.33 8.22
N MET A 35 12.54 39.77 9.35
CA MET A 35 12.78 38.33 9.49
C MET A 35 11.51 37.51 9.26
N VAL A 36 10.37 37.93 9.79
CA VAL A 36 9.09 37.22 9.56
C VAL A 36 8.69 37.27 8.09
N LEU A 37 8.81 38.43 7.44
CA LEU A 37 8.51 38.56 6.01
C LEU A 37 9.45 37.73 5.14
N LEU A 38 10.73 37.64 5.52
CA LEU A 38 11.73 36.85 4.81
C LEU A 38 11.45 35.35 4.96
N VAL A 39 11.08 34.88 6.16
CA VAL A 39 10.64 33.49 6.39
C VAL A 39 9.37 33.18 5.60
N LEU A 40 8.41 34.11 5.55
CA LEU A 40 7.15 33.92 4.82
C LEU A 40 7.40 33.90 3.30
N LEU A 41 8.27 34.76 2.78
CA LEU A 41 8.75 34.71 1.40
C LEU A 41 9.43 33.36 1.11
N LEU A 42 10.26 32.87 2.04
CA LEU A 42 10.92 31.57 1.90
C LEU A 42 9.88 30.44 1.83
N PHE A 43 8.86 30.46 2.67
CA PHE A 43 7.74 29.51 2.61
C PHE A 43 6.94 29.58 1.30
N LEU A 44 6.84 30.76 0.68
CA LEU A 44 6.18 30.93 -0.63
C LEU A 44 7.07 30.51 -1.81
N LEU A 45 8.39 30.55 -1.63
CA LEU A 45 9.38 30.11 -2.63
C LEU A 45 9.73 28.62 -2.49
N LEU A 46 9.40 27.98 -1.37
CA LEU A 46 9.49 26.53 -1.22
C LEU A 46 8.48 25.89 -2.17
N PRO A 47 8.92 25.01 -3.09
CA PRO A 47 8.01 24.25 -3.94
C PRO A 47 7.00 23.51 -3.06
N ASP A 48 5.71 23.63 -3.38
CA ASP A 48 4.67 22.82 -2.77
C ASP A 48 5.09 21.35 -2.90
N GLY A 49 5.39 20.70 -1.76
CA GLY A 49 5.80 19.30 -1.68
C GLY A 49 4.68 18.30 -2.01
N LYS A 50 3.75 18.69 -2.88
CA LYS A 50 2.78 17.80 -3.52
C LYS A 50 3.37 17.34 -4.85
N ASN A 51 4.04 16.19 -4.76
CA ASN A 51 4.40 15.30 -5.87
C ASN A 51 5.22 15.93 -7.00
N ASN A 52 6.50 15.60 -7.05
CA ASN A 52 7.21 15.14 -8.24
C ASN A 52 8.56 14.56 -7.81
N GLY A 53 8.56 13.27 -7.46
CA GLY A 53 9.81 12.54 -7.25
C GLY A 53 10.50 12.29 -8.58
N ALA A 54 11.30 13.25 -9.04
CA ALA A 54 12.33 13.04 -10.04
C ALA A 54 13.49 14.02 -9.83
N ALA A 55 14.71 13.47 -9.96
CA ALA A 55 16.03 14.11 -9.98
C ALA A 55 16.68 14.22 -8.56
N LEU A 56 17.90 13.73 -8.28
CA LEU A 56 19.08 13.42 -9.08
C LEU A 56 20.01 12.44 -8.33
N SER A 57 20.73 11.57 -9.05
CA SER A 57 22.20 11.50 -8.96
C SER A 57 22.73 10.66 -10.13
N GLU A 58 23.31 11.36 -11.09
CA GLU A 58 23.96 10.79 -12.27
C GLU A 58 25.44 10.54 -11.91
N TYR A 59 25.80 9.27 -11.71
CA TYR A 59 27.20 8.85 -11.66
C TYR A 59 27.47 7.96 -12.87
N SER A 60 28.04 8.57 -13.91
CA SER A 60 28.41 7.91 -15.15
C SER A 60 29.54 6.92 -14.91
N ARG A 61 29.23 5.63 -15.07
CA ARG A 61 30.21 4.59 -15.38
C ARG A 61 29.58 3.73 -16.46
N GLY A 62 30.23 3.68 -17.62
CA GLY A 62 29.66 3.14 -18.85
C GLY A 62 29.29 1.67 -18.73
N ASP A 63 28.03 1.40 -19.01
CA ASP A 63 27.49 0.16 -19.57
C ASP A 63 26.20 0.55 -20.28
N ASP A 64 25.97 -0.04 -21.45
CA ASP A 64 24.94 0.29 -22.43
C ASP A 64 23.53 -0.14 -21.94
N LEU A 65 23.08 0.44 -20.83
CA LEU A 65 21.78 0.19 -20.22
C LEU A 65 20.74 1.11 -20.89
N ILE A 66 19.86 0.48 -21.68
CA ILE A 66 18.61 1.06 -22.16
C ILE A 66 17.90 1.72 -20.97
N LYS A 67 17.88 3.06 -20.94
CA LYS A 67 17.06 3.86 -20.01
C LYS A 67 15.59 3.59 -20.35
N PHE A 68 15.03 2.50 -19.83
CA PHE A 68 13.59 2.33 -19.71
C PHE A 68 13.09 3.35 -18.69
N THR A 69 12.78 4.56 -19.13
CA THR A 69 11.99 5.51 -18.35
C THR A 69 10.54 5.05 -18.36
N SER A 70 10.23 3.91 -17.74
CA SER A 70 8.84 3.62 -17.42
C SER A 70 8.50 4.43 -16.17
N ASN A 71 7.82 5.56 -16.34
CA ASN A 71 7.06 6.22 -15.26
C ASN A 71 5.88 5.35 -14.79
N ALA A 72 6.03 4.01 -14.81
CA ALA A 72 5.02 3.06 -14.38
C ALA A 72 4.90 3.16 -12.86
N ILE A 73 3.89 3.90 -12.41
CA ILE A 73 3.55 4.00 -11.00
C ILE A 73 2.96 2.65 -10.57
N TYR A 74 3.62 2.00 -9.62
CA TYR A 74 3.12 0.75 -9.03
C TYR A 74 1.76 0.98 -8.36
N ASN A 75 0.75 0.19 -8.75
CA ASN A 75 -0.56 0.23 -8.13
C ASN A 75 -0.57 -0.58 -6.83
N ARG A 76 -0.61 0.13 -5.70
CA ARG A 76 -0.60 -0.42 -4.33
C ARG A 76 -1.96 -0.92 -3.83
N THR A 77 -2.98 -1.01 -4.68
CA THR A 77 -4.32 -1.42 -4.26
C THR A 77 -4.31 -2.83 -3.69
N TYR A 78 -4.61 -2.95 -2.40
CA TYR A 78 -4.80 -4.21 -1.69
C TYR A 78 -5.73 -4.02 -0.48
N PRO A 79 -6.72 -4.91 -0.28
CA PRO A 79 -7.20 -5.93 -1.22
C PRO A 79 -7.80 -5.31 -2.49
N LEU A 80 -7.98 -6.09 -3.56
CA LEU A 80 -8.57 -5.60 -4.82
C LEU A 80 -10.02 -5.14 -4.66
N THR A 81 -10.77 -5.81 -3.78
CA THR A 81 -12.11 -5.38 -3.37
C THR A 81 -12.02 -4.73 -2.00
N PRO A 82 -12.43 -3.45 -1.84
CA PRO A 82 -12.43 -2.79 -0.54
C PRO A 82 -13.23 -3.59 0.51
N PRO A 83 -12.69 -3.78 1.73
CA PRO A 83 -13.43 -4.44 2.81
C PRO A 83 -14.72 -3.69 3.15
N VAL A 84 -15.78 -4.45 3.47
CA VAL A 84 -17.08 -3.90 3.85
C VAL A 84 -17.23 -3.93 5.37
N SER A 85 -17.54 -2.79 5.98
CA SER A 85 -17.88 -2.71 7.40
C SER A 85 -19.31 -3.17 7.61
N THR A 86 -19.54 -4.02 8.62
CA THR A 86 -20.86 -4.54 8.99
C THR A 86 -21.11 -4.27 10.48
N PRO A 87 -22.35 -4.30 10.96
CA PRO A 87 -22.62 -4.18 12.40
C PRO A 87 -21.90 -5.23 13.26
N ASN A 88 -21.58 -6.38 12.66
CA ASN A 88 -21.01 -7.53 13.36
C ASN A 88 -19.50 -7.68 13.15
N GLY A 89 -18.83 -6.74 12.46
CA GLY A 89 -17.39 -6.81 12.17
C GLY A 89 -17.05 -6.38 10.75
N ARG A 90 -16.03 -6.98 10.14
CA ARG A 90 -15.54 -6.60 8.80
C ARG A 90 -15.54 -7.80 7.86
N LYS A 91 -16.04 -7.57 6.64
CA LYS A 91 -16.20 -8.57 5.59
C LYS A 91 -15.21 -8.31 4.45
N TYR A 92 -14.52 -9.35 4.03
CA TYR A 92 -13.48 -9.33 2.99
C TYR A 92 -13.85 -10.27 1.86
N ARG A 93 -13.63 -9.85 0.62
CA ARG A 93 -13.73 -10.73 -0.54
C ARG A 93 -12.51 -11.65 -0.55
N ILE A 94 -12.73 -12.95 -0.73
CA ILE A 94 -11.66 -13.95 -0.85
C ILE A 94 -11.81 -14.74 -2.15
N GLY A 95 -10.70 -15.29 -2.62
CA GLY A 95 -10.63 -16.16 -3.78
C GLY A 95 -9.74 -17.36 -3.48
N LEU A 96 -10.12 -18.52 -4.00
CA LEU A 96 -9.38 -19.78 -3.93
C LEU A 96 -9.19 -20.29 -5.35
N ILE A 97 -8.00 -20.81 -5.64
CA ILE A 97 -7.66 -21.42 -6.92
C ILE A 97 -7.37 -22.90 -6.69
N SER A 98 -7.79 -23.77 -7.60
CA SER A 98 -7.53 -25.21 -7.49
C SER A 98 -6.27 -25.62 -8.24
N ASP A 99 -5.48 -26.49 -7.62
CA ASP A 99 -4.60 -27.41 -8.31
C ASP A 99 -5.31 -28.77 -8.42
N LEU A 100 -5.50 -29.26 -9.65
CA LEU A 100 -6.13 -30.55 -9.92
C LEU A 100 -5.10 -31.62 -10.31
N ASP A 101 -3.81 -31.31 -10.20
CA ASP A 101 -2.70 -32.13 -10.70
C ASP A 101 -2.98 -32.58 -12.15
N THR A 102 -2.78 -33.86 -12.45
CA THR A 102 -3.03 -34.48 -13.75
C THR A 102 -4.51 -34.48 -14.16
N ASN A 103 -5.44 -34.25 -13.23
CA ASN A 103 -6.88 -34.19 -13.52
C ASN A 103 -7.33 -32.84 -14.11
N SER A 104 -6.41 -31.88 -14.21
CA SER A 104 -6.61 -30.62 -14.94
C SER A 104 -6.88 -30.82 -16.43
N LYS A 105 -6.50 -31.96 -17.03
CA LYS A 105 -6.70 -32.22 -18.46
C LYS A 105 -8.16 -32.50 -18.80
N ALA A 106 -8.73 -31.75 -19.75
CA ALA A 106 -10.08 -31.98 -20.23
C ALA A 106 -10.17 -33.30 -21.02
N SER A 107 -11.19 -34.11 -20.72
CA SER A 107 -11.41 -35.40 -21.38
C SER A 107 -12.01 -35.28 -22.78
N ASP A 108 -12.73 -34.19 -23.05
CA ASP A 108 -13.49 -33.94 -24.28
C ASP A 108 -12.69 -33.17 -25.34
N SER A 109 -11.52 -32.65 -24.99
CA SER A 109 -10.78 -31.69 -25.81
C SER A 109 -9.30 -32.07 -25.88
N LYS A 110 -8.73 -32.12 -27.09
CA LYS A 110 -7.29 -32.28 -27.26
C LYS A 110 -6.59 -30.99 -26.83
N ASN A 111 -5.61 -31.12 -25.92
CA ASN A 111 -4.76 -30.02 -25.45
C ASN A 111 -5.51 -28.88 -24.74
N LEU A 112 -6.47 -29.23 -23.88
CA LEU A 112 -7.13 -28.27 -23.01
C LEU A 112 -6.96 -28.69 -21.56
N TRP A 113 -6.52 -27.77 -20.73
CA TRP A 113 -6.42 -27.94 -19.28
C TRP A 113 -7.25 -26.89 -18.56
N TYR A 114 -7.67 -27.18 -17.34
CA TYR A 114 -8.53 -26.32 -16.55
C TYR A 114 -8.24 -26.38 -15.05
N ALA A 115 -8.64 -25.30 -14.40
CA ALA A 115 -8.69 -25.15 -12.95
C ALA A 115 -10.00 -24.43 -12.56
N TYR A 116 -10.34 -24.45 -11.27
CA TYR A 116 -11.49 -23.75 -10.71
C TYR A 116 -11.05 -22.58 -9.85
N TYR A 117 -11.69 -21.43 -10.08
CA TYR A 117 -11.60 -20.25 -9.25
C TYR A 117 -12.89 -20.10 -8.44
N LEU A 118 -12.82 -20.33 -7.13
CA LEU A 118 -13.93 -20.21 -6.21
C LEU A 118 -13.80 -18.90 -5.44
N LYS A 119 -14.90 -18.15 -5.33
CA LYS A 119 -14.92 -16.90 -4.58
C LYS A 119 -15.81 -17.05 -3.35
N GLY A 120 -15.57 -16.19 -2.37
CA GLY A 120 -16.38 -16.15 -1.18
C GLY A 120 -16.15 -14.89 -0.37
N TYR A 121 -16.57 -14.93 0.87
CA TYR A 121 -16.35 -13.89 1.85
C TYR A 121 -15.82 -14.46 3.14
N LEU A 122 -14.82 -13.78 3.70
CA LEU A 122 -14.34 -13.98 5.06
C LEU A 122 -14.87 -12.82 5.91
N THR A 123 -15.54 -13.13 7.01
CA THR A 123 -16.01 -12.13 7.97
C THR A 123 -15.30 -12.34 9.30
N ILE A 124 -14.62 -11.31 9.77
CA ILE A 124 -14.04 -11.25 11.11
C ILE A 124 -15.02 -10.50 11.98
N ASN A 125 -15.40 -11.07 13.12
CA ASN A 125 -16.36 -10.42 13.99
C ASN A 125 -15.75 -9.18 14.71
N ALA A 126 -16.60 -8.33 15.29
CA ALA A 126 -16.17 -7.10 15.96
C ALA A 126 -15.24 -7.34 17.17
N TYR A 127 -15.33 -8.50 17.82
CA TYR A 127 -14.47 -8.88 18.95
C TYR A 127 -13.15 -9.55 18.53
N HIS A 128 -12.94 -9.80 17.24
CA HIS A 128 -11.75 -10.44 16.68
C HIS A 128 -11.44 -11.85 17.22
N ASP A 129 -12.44 -12.56 17.75
CA ASP A 129 -12.29 -13.92 18.30
C ASP A 129 -12.94 -14.99 17.41
N LYS A 130 -13.68 -14.59 16.36
CA LYS A 130 -14.34 -15.50 15.42
C LYS A 130 -14.18 -15.06 13.98
N VAL A 131 -13.90 -16.03 13.12
CA VAL A 131 -13.89 -15.90 11.66
C VAL A 131 -14.95 -16.82 11.07
N SER A 132 -15.74 -16.32 10.12
CA SER A 132 -16.68 -17.11 9.34
C SER A 132 -16.41 -16.97 7.85
N VAL A 133 -16.50 -18.09 7.11
CA VAL A 133 -16.32 -18.13 5.66
C VAL A 133 -17.63 -18.55 5.01
N GLN A 134 -18.00 -17.86 3.92
CA GLN A 134 -19.13 -18.21 3.08
C GLN A 134 -18.67 -18.17 1.61
N PHE A 135 -18.89 -19.25 0.88
CA PHE A 135 -18.56 -19.30 -0.56
C PHE A 135 -19.75 -18.85 -1.40
N ASP A 136 -19.44 -18.35 -2.60
CA ASP A 136 -20.44 -18.16 -3.64
C ASP A 136 -20.90 -19.53 -4.15
N ASP A 137 -22.11 -19.59 -4.72
CA ASP A 137 -22.71 -20.85 -5.17
C ASP A 137 -21.92 -21.53 -6.31
N ASP A 138 -21.36 -20.72 -7.22
CA ASP A 138 -20.67 -21.19 -8.42
C ASP A 138 -19.16 -20.93 -8.37
N SER A 139 -18.41 -21.92 -8.84
CA SER A 139 -17.00 -21.76 -9.19
C SER A 139 -16.85 -21.38 -10.67
N THR A 140 -15.78 -20.66 -10.99
CA THR A 140 -15.45 -20.29 -12.37
C THR A 140 -14.42 -21.26 -12.93
N LYS A 141 -14.75 -21.94 -14.02
CA LYS A 141 -13.80 -22.80 -14.74
C LYS A 141 -12.87 -21.94 -15.59
N LEU A 142 -11.59 -21.95 -15.27
CA LEU A 142 -10.53 -21.28 -16.02
C LEU A 142 -9.85 -22.32 -16.90
N THR A 143 -9.52 -21.97 -18.14
CA THR A 143 -8.97 -22.93 -19.11
C THR A 143 -7.81 -22.35 -19.90
N SER A 144 -6.84 -23.20 -20.26
CA SER A 144 -5.71 -22.85 -21.13
C SER A 144 -5.35 -24.02 -22.04
N GLN A 145 -4.77 -23.71 -23.20
CA GLN A 145 -4.18 -24.70 -24.11
C GLN A 145 -2.67 -24.82 -23.94
N LEU A 146 -2.06 -23.97 -23.09
CA LEU A 146 -0.64 -24.06 -22.79
C LEU A 146 -0.38 -25.24 -21.86
N SER A 147 0.67 -25.99 -22.18
CA SER A 147 1.12 -27.12 -21.36
C SER A 147 2.59 -27.40 -21.59
N GLN A 148 3.21 -28.08 -20.62
CA GLN A 148 4.56 -28.61 -20.73
C GLN A 148 4.54 -30.08 -20.32
N GLY A 149 5.03 -30.95 -21.22
CA GLY A 149 4.96 -32.40 -21.00
C GLY A 149 3.52 -32.93 -20.87
N GLY A 150 2.55 -32.28 -21.51
CA GLY A 150 1.14 -32.68 -21.49
C GLY A 150 0.38 -32.35 -20.20
N ARG A 151 0.94 -31.47 -19.36
CA ARG A 151 0.35 -30.96 -18.11
C ARG A 151 0.31 -29.43 -18.13
N GLY A 152 -0.72 -28.84 -17.55
CA GLY A 152 -0.89 -27.39 -17.46
C GLY A 152 -2.11 -27.05 -16.61
N MET A 153 -2.25 -25.77 -16.26
CA MET A 153 -3.28 -25.30 -15.31
C MET A 153 -3.22 -25.99 -13.94
N GLU A 154 -2.02 -26.34 -13.48
CA GLU A 154 -1.77 -26.83 -12.12
C GLU A 154 -1.40 -25.61 -11.26
N LEU A 155 -2.45 -24.91 -10.83
CA LEU A 155 -2.32 -23.56 -10.29
C LEU A 155 -1.99 -23.60 -8.80
N SER A 156 -0.77 -23.19 -8.44
CA SER A 156 -0.21 -23.40 -7.10
C SER A 156 -0.35 -22.20 -6.15
N GLU A 157 -0.72 -21.01 -6.64
CA GLU A 157 -0.86 -19.80 -5.82
C GLU A 157 -1.86 -18.80 -6.42
N LEU A 158 -2.42 -17.91 -5.58
CA LEU A 158 -3.27 -16.79 -5.99
C LEU A 158 -2.93 -15.51 -5.21
N ILE A 159 -2.38 -14.51 -5.89
CA ILE A 159 -1.87 -13.28 -5.26
C ILE A 159 -2.38 -11.99 -5.92
N CYS A 160 -2.54 -10.94 -5.11
CA CYS A 160 -2.77 -9.59 -5.61
C CYS A 160 -1.43 -8.88 -5.81
N PHE A 161 -1.12 -8.46 -7.03
CA PHE A 161 0.09 -7.72 -7.36
C PHE A 161 -0.23 -6.60 -8.35
N ASN A 162 0.33 -5.40 -8.14
CA ASN A 162 0.14 -4.25 -9.02
C ASN A 162 -1.35 -3.96 -9.36
N GLY A 163 -2.24 -4.09 -8.37
CA GLY A 163 -3.68 -3.88 -8.53
C GLY A 163 -4.39 -4.92 -9.41
N LYS A 164 -3.80 -6.09 -9.61
CA LYS A 164 -4.35 -7.21 -10.40
C LYS A 164 -4.24 -8.51 -9.61
N LEU A 165 -4.98 -9.53 -10.06
CA LEU A 165 -4.96 -10.87 -9.49
C LEU A 165 -4.13 -11.79 -10.38
N TYR A 166 -3.18 -12.51 -9.80
CA TYR A 166 -2.28 -13.40 -10.52
C TYR A 166 -2.27 -14.80 -9.91
N THR A 167 -2.04 -15.78 -10.77
CA THR A 167 -1.79 -17.18 -10.42
C THR A 167 -0.63 -17.71 -11.25
N VAL A 168 -0.06 -18.86 -10.88
CA VAL A 168 1.08 -19.46 -11.58
C VAL A 168 0.82 -20.95 -11.78
N ASP A 169 1.17 -21.45 -12.95
CA ASP A 169 1.11 -22.87 -13.31
C ASP A 169 2.48 -23.52 -13.10
N ASP A 170 2.59 -24.42 -12.11
CA ASP A 170 3.85 -25.03 -11.66
C ASP A 170 4.47 -26.01 -12.69
N ARG A 171 3.76 -26.26 -13.80
CA ARG A 171 4.20 -27.12 -14.90
C ARG A 171 4.87 -26.34 -16.00
N THR A 172 4.26 -25.22 -16.37
CA THR A 172 4.71 -24.37 -17.48
C THR A 172 5.56 -23.20 -17.01
N GLY A 173 5.53 -22.88 -15.70
CA GLY A 173 6.14 -21.67 -15.14
C GLY A 173 5.40 -20.40 -15.57
N VAL A 174 4.24 -20.50 -16.21
CA VAL A 174 3.51 -19.33 -16.71
C VAL A 174 2.76 -18.68 -15.55
N VAL A 175 3.02 -17.38 -15.35
CA VAL A 175 2.21 -16.51 -14.50
C VAL A 175 1.06 -15.97 -15.33
N TYR A 176 -0.16 -16.20 -14.87
CA TYR A 176 -1.39 -15.74 -15.50
C TYR A 176 -2.02 -14.60 -14.70
N GLU A 177 -2.46 -13.55 -15.39
CA GLU A 177 -3.44 -12.61 -14.85
C GLU A 177 -4.83 -13.28 -14.86
N VAL A 178 -5.51 -13.29 -13.72
CA VAL A 178 -6.87 -13.83 -13.58
C VAL A 178 -7.88 -12.69 -13.77
N GLN A 179 -8.65 -12.75 -14.86
CA GLN A 179 -9.70 -11.77 -15.18
C GLN A 179 -11.06 -12.45 -15.25
N GLU A 180 -11.88 -12.28 -14.21
CA GLU A 180 -13.24 -12.82 -14.04
C GLU A 180 -13.45 -14.29 -14.43
N LYS A 181 -13.42 -14.62 -15.72
CA LYS A 181 -13.65 -15.94 -16.34
C LYS A 181 -12.51 -16.42 -17.24
N ALA A 182 -11.37 -15.74 -17.24
CA ALA A 182 -10.23 -16.06 -18.08
C ALA A 182 -8.91 -15.96 -17.33
N VAL A 183 -7.92 -16.67 -17.84
CA VAL A 183 -6.51 -16.55 -17.48
C VAL A 183 -5.74 -16.03 -18.68
N ILE A 184 -4.95 -14.98 -18.48
CA ILE A 184 -4.17 -14.34 -19.55
C ILE A 184 -2.69 -14.53 -19.22
N PRO A 185 -1.91 -15.24 -20.05
CA PRO A 185 -0.47 -15.36 -19.84
C PRO A 185 0.19 -13.98 -19.73
N TRP A 186 0.95 -13.75 -18.67
CA TRP A 186 1.64 -12.48 -18.44
C TRP A 186 3.16 -12.63 -18.60
N THR A 187 3.76 -13.57 -17.90
CA THR A 187 5.20 -13.89 -18.00
C THR A 187 5.41 -15.39 -17.84
N ILE A 188 6.59 -15.88 -18.24
CA ILE A 188 7.02 -17.26 -18.03
C ILE A 188 8.29 -17.26 -17.19
N LEU A 189 8.33 -18.16 -16.20
CA LEU A 189 9.45 -18.35 -15.29
C LEU A 189 10.11 -19.68 -15.65
N PRO A 190 11.31 -19.67 -16.27
CA PRO A 190 12.07 -20.88 -16.48
C PRO A 190 12.71 -21.34 -15.16
N ASP A 191 12.91 -22.65 -15.04
CA ASP A 191 13.45 -23.32 -13.86
C ASP A 191 14.89 -22.87 -13.53
N GLY A 192 15.20 -22.80 -12.24
CA GLY A 192 16.54 -22.51 -11.74
C GLY A 192 17.07 -21.11 -12.09
N ASP A 193 18.25 -21.06 -12.70
CA ASP A 193 18.94 -19.82 -13.10
C ASP A 193 18.49 -19.29 -14.47
N ALA A 194 17.33 -19.74 -14.94
CA ALA A 194 16.74 -19.47 -16.25
C ALA A 194 17.50 -20.04 -17.46
N SER A 195 18.48 -20.93 -17.27
CA SER A 195 19.15 -21.66 -18.37
C SER A 195 18.38 -22.90 -18.84
N SER A 196 17.36 -23.33 -18.08
CA SER A 196 16.55 -24.51 -18.35
C SER A 196 15.41 -24.22 -19.33
N GLY A 197 15.10 -25.17 -20.22
CA GLY A 197 13.91 -25.12 -21.09
C GLY A 197 12.62 -25.58 -20.42
N LYS A 198 12.65 -25.91 -19.12
CA LYS A 198 11.50 -26.32 -18.31
C LYS A 198 11.01 -25.13 -17.46
N GLY A 199 9.69 -25.03 -17.28
CA GLY A 199 9.08 -24.09 -16.33
C GLY A 199 9.44 -24.36 -14.87
N ASP A 200 9.50 -23.27 -14.10
CA ASP A 200 9.73 -23.26 -12.66
C ASP A 200 8.55 -23.86 -11.88
N LYS A 201 8.84 -24.51 -10.75
CA LYS A 201 7.86 -25.22 -9.92
C LYS A 201 7.74 -24.62 -8.52
#